data_AF-A0A3L9HKG6-F1
#
_entry.id   AF-A0A3L9HKG6-F1
#
_cell.length_a   1.000
_cell.length_b   1.000
_cell.length_c   1.000
_cell.angle_alpha   90.00
_cell.angle_beta   90.00
_cell.angle_gamma   90.00
#
_symmetry.space_group_name_H-M   'P 1'
#
loop_
_entity.id
_entity.type
_entity.pdbx_description
1 polymer ?
#
loop_
_entity_poly.entity_id
_entity_poly.type
_entity_poly.pdbx_seq_one_letter_code
_entity_poly.pdbx_strand_id
1 'polypeptide(L)'
;MMHQMKNPVLVLGIGGFILGILGVIGGPVSLFKGLDEMQQMVANQAFSTSDYFLLAVIKLAALVVAAASGFRGGRIFPAVFVGVALGLMLHEHVPAVPAAITVSCAILGIVLVVTRDGWLSLFMAAVVVPNTTLLPLLCIVMLPAWLLLAGKPMMMVNRPKQQPPHDNV
;
A
#
# COMPACT_ATOMS: atom_id res chain seq x y z
N MET A 1 -9.11 0.62 19.11
CA MET A 1 -10.21 1.52 19.52
C MET A 1 -11.49 1.23 18.73
N MET A 2 -11.96 -0.03 18.71
CA MET A 2 -13.15 -0.39 17.92
C MET A 2 -13.92 -1.59 18.50
N HIS A 3 -13.74 -1.86 19.79
CA HIS A 3 -14.40 -2.99 20.47
C HIS A 3 -15.71 -2.60 21.16
N GLN A 4 -16.28 -1.42 20.87
CA GLN A 4 -17.56 -1.01 21.47
C GLN A 4 -18.45 -0.24 20.49
N MET A 5 -18.87 -0.87 19.38
CA MET A 5 -19.99 -0.33 18.61
C MET A 5 -21.04 -1.38 18.29
N LYS A 6 -22.29 -0.93 18.48
CA LYS A 6 -23.53 -1.69 18.66
C LYS A 6 -24.11 -2.28 17.36
N ASN A 7 -23.44 -2.09 16.21
CA ASN A 7 -23.83 -2.69 14.93
C ASN A 7 -22.67 -2.72 13.90
N PRO A 8 -21.86 -3.80 13.84
CA PRO A 8 -20.72 -3.92 12.92
C PRO A 8 -21.13 -3.88 11.43
N VAL A 9 -22.38 -4.24 11.12
CA VAL A 9 -22.93 -4.21 9.76
C VAL A 9 -23.10 -2.78 9.23
N LEU A 10 -23.45 -1.82 10.10
CA LEU A 10 -23.67 -0.42 9.68
C LEU A 10 -22.35 0.28 9.33
N VAL A 11 -21.29 -0.03 10.09
CA VAL A 11 -19.92 0.47 9.84
C VAL A 11 -19.38 -0.09 8.53
N LEU A 12 -19.59 -1.38 8.26
CA LEU A 12 -19.26 -1.97 6.96
C LEU A 12 -20.07 -1.34 5.82
N GLY A 13 -21.37 -1.09 6.02
CA GLY A 13 -22.23 -0.49 5.01
C GLY A 13 -21.78 0.92 4.62
N ILE A 14 -21.50 1.78 5.61
CA ILE A 14 -21.02 3.15 5.38
C ILE A 14 -19.61 3.12 4.74
N GLY A 15 -18.72 2.25 5.25
CA GLY A 15 -17.39 2.08 4.68
C GLY A 15 -17.43 1.63 3.22
N GLY A 16 -18.28 0.65 2.91
CA GLY A 16 -18.51 0.15 1.55
C GLY A 16 -19.11 1.20 0.62
N PHE A 17 -20.04 2.02 1.12
CA PHE A 17 -20.63 3.12 0.36
C PHE A 17 -19.59 4.20 0.00
N ILE A 18 -18.76 4.60 0.97
CA ILE A 18 -17.65 5.53 0.75
C ILE A 18 -16.66 4.94 -0.27
N LEU A 19 -16.29 3.66 -0.13
CA LEU A 19 -15.43 2.97 -1.10
C LEU A 19 -16.02 2.92 -2.51
N GLY A 20 -17.35 2.75 -2.63
CA GLY A 20 -18.06 2.80 -3.90
C GLY A 20 -17.96 4.19 -4.56
N ILE A 21 -18.16 5.26 -3.79
CA ILE A 21 -18.01 6.64 -4.29
C ILE A 21 -16.57 6.91 -4.73
N LEU A 22 -15.58 6.52 -3.91
CA LEU A 22 -14.16 6.66 -4.28
C LEU A 22 -13.81 5.85 -5.54
N GLY A 23 -14.41 4.67 -5.73
CA GLY A 23 -14.22 3.85 -6.94
C GLY A 23 -14.84 4.49 -8.19
N VAL A 24 -16.00 5.14 -8.07
CA VAL A 24 -16.61 5.89 -9.18
C VAL A 24 -15.78 7.13 -9.53
N ILE A 25 -15.28 7.86 -8.54
CA ILE A 25 -14.43 9.04 -8.74
C ILE A 25 -13.07 8.65 -9.34
N GLY A 26 -12.50 7.52 -8.93
CA GLY A 26 -11.21 7.02 -9.44
C GLY A 26 -11.26 6.43 -10.87
N GLY A 27 -12.44 6.24 -11.45
CA GLY A 27 -12.62 5.71 -12.81
C GLY A 27 -12.14 4.26 -13.01
N PRO A 28 -12.13 3.74 -14.25
CA PRO A 28 -11.73 2.36 -14.57
C PRO A 28 -10.27 2.02 -14.21
N VAL A 29 -9.38 3.01 -14.12
CA VAL A 29 -7.98 2.84 -13.66
C VAL A 29 -7.90 2.56 -12.14
N SER A 30 -8.98 2.84 -11.40
CA SER A 30 -9.11 2.45 -9.99
C SER A 30 -9.65 1.03 -9.78
N LEU A 31 -10.26 0.43 -10.80
CA LEU A 31 -10.95 -0.87 -10.74
C LEU A 31 -9.97 -2.05 -10.89
N PHE A 32 -9.25 -2.34 -9.80
CA PHE A 32 -8.95 -3.68 -9.26
C PHE A 32 -8.38 -4.82 -10.12
N LYS A 33 -7.80 -4.58 -11.31
CA LYS A 33 -6.71 -5.45 -11.85
C LYS A 33 -5.36 -4.79 -11.59
N GLY A 34 -5.01 -4.72 -10.30
CA GLY A 34 -3.92 -3.87 -9.82
C GLY A 34 -2.59 -4.08 -10.53
N LEU A 35 -2.16 -5.33 -10.78
CA LEU A 35 -0.83 -5.58 -11.34
C LEU A 35 -0.69 -5.20 -12.82
N ASP A 36 -1.63 -5.63 -13.66
CA ASP A 36 -1.58 -5.36 -15.09
C ASP A 36 -1.70 -3.86 -15.37
N GLU A 37 -2.61 -3.17 -14.67
CA GLU A 37 -2.76 -1.72 -14.75
C GLU A 37 -1.53 -0.97 -14.22
N MET A 38 -0.92 -1.44 -13.13
CA MET A 38 0.32 -0.85 -12.61
C MET A 38 1.46 -0.97 -13.63
N GLN A 39 1.62 -2.12 -14.28
CA GLN A 39 2.62 -2.31 -15.33
C GLN A 39 2.31 -1.44 -16.55
N GLN A 40 1.05 -1.34 -16.95
CA GLN A 40 0.64 -0.50 -18.06
C GLN A 40 0.84 1.01 -17.79
N MET A 41 0.60 1.46 -16.56
CA MET A 41 0.89 2.83 -16.12
C MET A 41 2.39 3.15 -16.18
N VAL A 42 3.25 2.20 -15.79
CA VAL A 42 4.71 2.34 -15.88
C VAL A 42 5.21 2.32 -17.32
N ALA A 43 4.59 1.51 -18.18
CA ALA A 43 4.99 1.35 -19.58
C ALA A 43 4.56 2.53 -20.47
N ASN A 44 3.34 3.04 -20.30
CA ASN A 44 2.78 4.03 -21.22
C ASN A 44 2.95 5.49 -20.76
N GLN A 45 3.20 5.74 -19.46
CA GLN A 45 3.39 7.10 -18.88
C GLN A 45 2.39 8.15 -19.39
N ALA A 46 1.14 7.75 -19.67
CA ALA A 46 0.20 8.55 -20.44
C ALA A 46 -0.57 9.60 -19.61
N PHE A 47 -0.28 9.72 -18.31
CA PHE A 47 -1.00 10.58 -17.38
C PHE A 47 -0.15 11.77 -16.94
N SER A 48 -0.79 12.89 -16.60
CA SER A 48 -0.08 14.06 -16.09
C SER A 48 0.31 13.87 -14.62
N THR A 49 1.30 14.63 -14.13
CA THR A 49 1.76 14.61 -12.73
C THR A 49 0.62 14.79 -11.72
N SER A 50 -0.37 15.65 -12.04
CA SER A 50 -1.55 15.89 -11.22
C SER A 50 -2.44 14.66 -11.08
N ASP A 51 -2.55 13.86 -12.15
CA ASP A 51 -3.42 12.69 -12.19
C ASP A 51 -2.83 11.56 -11.35
N TYR A 52 -1.51 11.37 -11.43
CA TYR A 52 -0.78 10.44 -10.57
C TYR A 52 -0.94 10.79 -9.08
N PHE A 53 -0.84 12.07 -8.73
CA PHE A 53 -1.03 12.51 -7.35
C PHE A 53 -2.46 12.28 -6.86
N LEU A 54 -3.46 12.63 -7.67
CA LEU A 54 -4.88 12.44 -7.35
C LEU A 54 -5.21 10.96 -7.13
N LEU A 55 -4.72 10.08 -8.03
CA LEU A 55 -4.89 8.64 -7.92
C LEU A 55 -4.23 8.06 -6.65
N ALA A 56 -3.03 8.54 -6.30
CA ALA A 56 -2.33 8.13 -5.08
C ALA A 56 -3.14 8.50 -3.83
N VAL A 57 -3.66 9.72 -3.75
CA VAL A 57 -4.46 10.21 -2.60
C VAL A 57 -5.77 9.44 -2.48
N ILE A 58 -6.49 9.26 -3.59
CA ILE A 58 -7.76 8.50 -3.62
C ILE A 58 -7.55 7.07 -3.12
N LYS A 59 -6.51 6.37 -3.57
CA LYS A 59 -6.25 4.98 -3.14
C LYS A 59 -5.74 4.88 -1.72
N LEU A 60 -4.97 5.85 -1.25
CA LEU A 60 -4.54 5.90 0.14
C LEU A 60 -5.75 6.15 1.07
N ALA A 61 -6.65 7.05 0.70
CA ALA A 61 -7.91 7.28 1.41
C ALA A 61 -8.79 6.02 1.42
N ALA A 62 -8.94 5.34 0.27
CA ALA A 62 -9.70 4.09 0.18
C ALA A 62 -9.07 2.99 1.06
N LEU A 63 -7.75 2.84 1.08
CA LEU A 63 -7.05 1.90 1.95
C LEU A 63 -7.31 2.18 3.43
N VAL A 64 -7.23 3.45 3.84
CA VAL A 64 -7.48 3.87 5.23
C VAL A 64 -8.93 3.62 5.62
N VAL A 65 -9.89 3.96 4.76
CA VAL A 65 -11.33 3.73 5.01
C VAL A 65 -11.63 2.23 5.10
N ALA A 66 -11.07 1.41 4.20
CA ALA A 66 -11.25 -0.04 4.25
C ALA A 66 -10.67 -0.65 5.55
N ALA A 67 -9.46 -0.23 5.93
CA ALA A 67 -8.81 -0.69 7.17
C ALA A 67 -9.55 -0.22 8.42
N ALA A 68 -10.06 1.02 8.43
CA ALA A 68 -10.84 1.58 9.52
C ALA A 68 -12.22 0.92 9.62
N SER A 69 -12.86 0.57 8.51
CA SER A 69 -14.22 -0.01 8.51
C SER A 69 -14.25 -1.52 8.79
N GLY A 70 -13.08 -2.15 8.97
CA GLY A 70 -12.98 -3.59 9.26
C GLY A 70 -13.23 -4.49 8.05
N PHE A 71 -13.18 -3.95 6.82
CA PHE A 71 -13.24 -4.76 5.61
C PHE A 71 -12.02 -5.71 5.56
N ARG A 72 -12.27 -7.02 5.47
CA ARG A 72 -11.22 -8.02 5.28
C ARG A 72 -10.72 -7.95 3.84
N GLY A 73 -9.67 -7.15 3.61
CA GLY A 73 -8.95 -7.03 2.34
C GLY A 73 -7.45 -6.91 2.56
N GLY A 74 -6.65 -7.36 1.58
CA GLY A 74 -5.18 -7.26 1.64
C GLY A 74 -4.71 -5.81 1.47
N ARG A 75 -3.76 -5.36 2.32
CA ARG A 75 -3.20 -3.99 2.30
C ARG A 75 -2.04 -3.81 1.32
N ILE A 76 -1.50 -4.90 0.80
CA ILE A 76 -0.27 -4.92 -0.03
C ILE A 76 -0.56 -4.30 -1.40
N PHE A 77 -1.50 -4.85 -2.16
CA PHE A 77 -1.80 -4.35 -3.51
C PHE A 77 -2.20 -2.86 -3.57
N PRO A 78 -3.07 -2.35 -2.69
CA PRO A 78 -3.36 -0.92 -2.63
C PRO A 78 -2.11 -0.08 -2.32
N ALA A 79 -1.25 -0.55 -1.41
CA ALA A 79 0.00 0.14 -1.08
C ALA A 79 0.97 0.17 -2.27
N VAL A 80 1.14 -0.96 -2.97
CA VAL A 80 1.98 -1.04 -4.19
C VAL A 80 1.48 -0.05 -5.24
N PHE A 81 0.16 0.06 -5.45
CA PHE A 81 -0.38 1.01 -6.42
C PHE A 81 -0.07 2.45 -6.04
N VAL A 82 -0.23 2.82 -4.77
CA VAL A 82 0.17 4.15 -4.28
C VAL A 82 1.66 4.38 -4.54
N GLY A 83 2.51 3.36 -4.33
CA GLY A 83 3.93 3.41 -4.65
C GLY A 83 4.22 3.68 -6.13
N VAL A 84 3.50 3.00 -7.05
CA VAL A 84 3.64 3.21 -8.50
C VAL A 84 3.27 4.64 -8.89
N ALA A 85 2.13 5.12 -8.42
CA ALA A 85 1.67 6.48 -8.71
C ALA A 85 2.66 7.54 -8.18
N LEU A 86 3.17 7.38 -6.96
CA LEU A 86 4.18 8.28 -6.40
C LEU A 86 5.51 8.22 -7.15
N GLY A 87 5.95 7.02 -7.57
CA GLY A 87 7.18 6.85 -8.33
C GLY A 87 7.13 7.50 -9.72
N LEU A 88 5.99 7.41 -10.39
CA LEU A 88 5.76 8.09 -11.68
C LEU A 88 5.66 9.60 -11.52
N MET A 89 4.99 10.07 -10.46
CA MET A 89 4.97 11.49 -10.10
C MET A 89 6.38 12.04 -9.87
N LEU A 90 7.25 11.28 -9.20
CA LEU A 90 8.65 11.66 -8.97
C LEU A 90 9.48 11.66 -10.26
N HIS A 91 9.22 10.74 -11.19
CA HIS A 91 9.89 10.71 -12.49
C HIS A 91 9.56 11.96 -13.31
N GLU A 92 8.28 12.33 -13.36
CA GLU A 92 7.83 13.56 -14.04
C GLU A 92 8.46 14.82 -13.43
N HIS A 93 8.64 14.85 -12.10
CA HIS A 93 9.27 15.99 -11.43
C HIS A 93 10.79 16.04 -11.61
N VAL A 94 11.44 14.88 -11.74
CA VAL A 94 12.90 14.74 -11.91
C VAL A 94 13.19 13.81 -13.11
N PRO A 95 13.09 14.33 -14.35
CA PRO A 95 13.23 13.51 -15.56
C PRO A 95 14.64 12.95 -15.76
N ALA A 96 15.64 13.43 -14.99
CA ALA A 96 17.00 12.91 -14.99
C ALA A 96 17.12 11.48 -14.44
N VAL A 97 16.13 11.01 -13.66
CA VAL A 97 16.13 9.67 -13.06
C VAL A 97 15.15 8.78 -13.83
N PRO A 98 15.56 7.59 -14.35
CA PRO A 98 14.65 6.68 -15.04
C PRO A 98 13.45 6.26 -14.18
N ALA A 99 12.26 6.22 -14.79
CA ALA A 99 11.01 5.83 -14.13
C ALA A 99 11.08 4.48 -13.40
N ALA A 100 11.81 3.53 -13.98
CA ALA A 100 12.02 2.22 -13.38
C ALA A 100 12.65 2.32 -11.98
N ILE A 101 13.58 3.26 -11.76
CA ILE A 101 14.23 3.45 -10.47
C ILE A 101 13.28 4.11 -9.47
N THR A 102 12.64 5.22 -9.86
CA THR A 102 11.75 5.97 -8.97
C THR A 102 10.54 5.12 -8.54
N VAL A 103 9.97 4.35 -9.46
CA VAL A 103 8.85 3.43 -9.19
C VAL A 103 9.28 2.28 -8.31
N SER A 104 10.37 1.57 -8.62
CA SER A 104 10.83 0.46 -7.79
C SER A 104 11.20 0.91 -6.37
N CYS A 105 11.84 2.08 -6.22
CA CYS A 105 12.15 2.65 -4.91
C CYS A 105 10.89 3.06 -4.13
N ALA A 106 9.91 3.66 -4.80
CA ALA A 106 8.64 4.06 -4.16
C ALA A 106 7.82 2.85 -3.69
N ILE A 107 7.74 1.79 -4.51
CA ILE A 107 7.11 0.51 -4.13
C ILE A 107 7.86 -0.10 -2.95
N LEU A 108 9.19 -0.16 -3.01
CA LEU A 108 10.00 -0.75 -1.95
C LEU A 108 9.79 0.00 -0.63
N GLY A 109 9.77 1.32 -0.65
CA GLY A 109 9.53 2.15 0.54
C GLY A 109 8.14 1.92 1.13
N ILE A 110 7.07 2.04 0.33
CA ILE A 110 5.71 1.96 0.84
C ILE A 110 5.34 0.56 1.32
N VAL A 111 5.76 -0.50 0.60
CA VAL A 111 5.48 -1.88 1.01
C VAL A 111 6.24 -2.21 2.28
N LEU A 112 7.52 -1.85 2.37
CA LEU A 112 8.31 -2.06 3.57
C LEU A 112 7.70 -1.36 4.79
N VAL A 113 7.16 -0.15 4.63
CA VAL A 113 6.47 0.57 5.72
C VAL A 113 5.17 -0.13 6.14
N VAL A 114 4.39 -0.62 5.18
CA VAL A 114 3.08 -1.23 5.42
C VAL A 114 3.18 -2.65 5.98
N THR A 115 4.13 -3.45 5.49
CA THR A 115 4.25 -4.88 5.82
C THR A 115 5.35 -5.17 6.82
N ARG A 116 6.34 -4.27 6.94
CA ARG A 116 7.58 -4.46 7.71
C ARG A 116 8.37 -5.70 7.31
N ASP A 117 8.14 -6.19 6.09
CA ASP A 117 8.86 -7.31 5.49
C ASP A 117 9.66 -6.80 4.29
N GLY A 118 10.99 -6.82 4.42
CA GLY A 118 11.89 -6.42 3.35
C GLY A 118 11.80 -7.36 2.14
N TRP A 119 11.74 -8.68 2.36
CA TRP A 119 11.71 -9.64 1.27
C TRP A 119 10.48 -9.45 0.39
N LEU A 120 9.31 -9.35 1.03
CA LEU A 120 8.07 -9.07 0.32
C LEU A 120 8.15 -7.75 -0.47
N SER A 121 8.74 -6.72 0.12
CA SER A 121 8.91 -5.42 -0.51
C SER A 121 9.80 -5.47 -1.76
N LEU A 122 10.93 -6.17 -1.67
CA LEU A 122 11.86 -6.39 -2.77
C LEU A 122 11.19 -7.13 -3.93
N PHE A 123 10.48 -8.22 -3.63
CA PHE A 123 9.80 -9.02 -4.66
C PHE A 123 8.64 -8.27 -5.31
N MET A 124 7.87 -7.48 -4.55
CA MET A 124 6.81 -6.64 -5.12
C MET A 124 7.38 -5.60 -6.09
N ALA A 125 8.49 -4.96 -5.73
CA ALA A 125 9.15 -4.02 -6.64
C ALA A 125 9.68 -4.70 -7.91
N ALA A 126 10.26 -5.90 -7.79
CA ALA A 126 10.81 -6.66 -8.91
C ALA A 126 9.73 -7.23 -9.86
N VAL A 127 8.57 -7.61 -9.35
CA VAL A 127 7.44 -8.10 -10.18
C VAL A 127 6.80 -6.96 -10.96
N VAL A 128 6.64 -5.79 -10.34
CA VAL A 128 6.01 -4.62 -10.98
C VAL A 128 6.95 -4.00 -12.02
N VAL A 129 8.25 -3.99 -11.75
CA VAL A 129 9.27 -3.52 -12.71
C VAL A 129 10.24 -4.68 -12.99
N PRO A 130 9.96 -5.51 -14.00
CA PRO A 130 10.78 -6.68 -14.32
C PRO A 130 12.10 -6.26 -15.01
N ASN A 131 13.02 -5.67 -14.24
CA ASN A 131 14.34 -5.30 -14.71
C ASN A 131 15.42 -5.87 -13.77
N THR A 132 16.11 -6.91 -14.23
CA THR A 132 17.13 -7.64 -13.46
C THR A 132 18.37 -6.79 -13.16
N THR A 133 18.61 -5.71 -13.89
CA THR A 133 19.72 -4.78 -13.61
C THR A 133 19.49 -3.92 -12.37
N LEU A 134 18.23 -3.75 -11.94
CA LEU A 134 17.87 -2.96 -10.76
C LEU A 134 17.87 -3.78 -9.46
N LEU A 135 17.87 -5.11 -9.53
CA LEU A 135 17.87 -6.00 -8.36
C LEU A 135 19.03 -5.74 -7.38
N PRO A 136 20.31 -5.62 -7.85
CA PRO A 136 21.43 -5.33 -6.96
C PRO A 136 21.29 -3.97 -6.27
N LEU A 137 20.82 -2.96 -7.02
CA LEU A 137 20.60 -1.60 -6.50
C LEU A 137 19.50 -1.60 -5.43
N LEU A 138 18.38 -2.29 -5.68
CA LEU A 138 17.29 -2.42 -4.72
C LEU A 138 17.71 -3.17 -3.46
N CYS A 139 18.56 -4.20 -3.56
CA CYS A 139 19.15 -4.86 -2.40
C CYS A 139 19.98 -3.90 -1.53
N ILE A 140 20.80 -3.05 -2.16
CA ILE A 140 21.60 -2.05 -1.44
C ILE A 140 20.70 -1.02 -0.75
N VAL A 141 19.65 -0.53 -1.43
CA VAL A 141 18.69 0.43 -0.87
C VAL A 141 17.82 -0.20 0.23
N MET A 142 17.54 -1.50 0.12
CA MET A 142 16.73 -2.21 1.09
C MET A 142 17.40 -2.32 2.45
N LEU A 143 18.72 -2.54 2.51
CA LEU A 143 19.45 -2.68 3.77
C LEU A 143 19.27 -1.50 4.74
N PRO A 144 19.53 -0.23 4.36
CA PRO A 144 19.32 0.92 5.24
C PRO A 144 17.82 1.15 5.52
N ALA A 145 16.94 0.97 4.52
CA ALA A 145 15.51 1.14 4.71
C ALA A 145 14.96 0.12 5.72
N TRP A 146 15.40 -1.13 5.63
CA TRP A 146 15.05 -2.20 6.56
C TRP A 146 15.65 -1.95 7.93
N LEU A 147 16.91 -1.51 8.03
CA LEU A 147 17.56 -1.20 9.32
C LEU A 147 16.85 -0.06 10.06
N LEU A 148 16.40 0.98 9.35
CA LEU A 148 15.58 2.07 9.90
C LEU A 148 14.25 1.59 10.49
N LEU A 149 13.71 0.48 9.99
CA LEU A 149 12.41 -0.07 10.39
C LEU A 149 12.53 -1.29 11.34
N ALA A 150 13.63 -2.05 11.28
CA ALA A 150 13.89 -3.23 12.08
C ALA A 150 14.03 -2.92 13.59
N GLY A 151 14.36 -1.67 13.93
CA GLY A 151 14.45 -1.21 15.32
C GLY A 151 13.14 -0.77 15.97
N LYS A 152 11.99 -0.74 15.26
CA LYS A 152 10.71 -0.31 15.85
C LYS A 152 9.76 -1.49 16.10
N PRO A 153 9.22 -1.64 17.33
CA PRO A 153 8.33 -2.76 17.66
C PRO A 153 7.10 -2.76 16.76
N MET A 154 6.67 -3.95 16.32
CA MET A 154 5.35 -4.12 15.72
C MET A 154 4.32 -3.51 16.67
N MET A 155 3.43 -2.66 16.15
CA MET A 155 2.33 -2.08 16.91
C MET A 155 1.30 -3.19 17.18
N MET A 156 1.71 -4.13 18.04
CA MET A 156 0.89 -5.18 18.60
C MET A 156 0.16 -4.55 19.79
N VAL A 157 -1.16 -4.44 19.70
CA VAL A 157 -1.98 -4.22 20.89
C VAL A 157 -1.78 -5.45 21.77
N ASN A 158 -1.18 -5.25 22.94
CA ASN A 158 -1.02 -6.28 23.96
C ASN A 158 -2.40 -6.88 24.24
N ARG A 159 -2.62 -8.14 23.84
CA ARG A 159 -3.86 -8.85 24.14
C ARG A 159 -3.84 -9.09 25.65
N PRO A 160 -4.79 -8.56 26.43
CA PRO A 160 -4.89 -8.94 27.84
C PRO A 160 -5.05 -10.46 27.89
N LYS A 161 -4.22 -11.14 28.68
CA LYS A 161 -4.35 -12.56 28.97
C LYS A 161 -5.80 -12.80 29.41
N GLN A 162 -6.52 -13.66 28.69
CA GLN A 162 -7.77 -14.22 29.21
C GLN A 162 -7.43 -14.97 30.49
N GLN A 163 -7.83 -14.42 31.64
CA GLN A 163 -7.79 -15.10 32.92
C GLN A 163 -8.72 -16.33 32.80
N PRO A 164 -8.23 -17.56 33.07
CA PRO A 164 -9.10 -18.73 33.11
C PRO A 164 -10.15 -18.56 34.22
N PRO A 165 -11.33 -19.20 34.10
CA PRO A 165 -12.38 -19.13 35.11
C PRO A 165 -11.82 -19.56 36.46
N HIS A 166 -12.08 -18.78 37.50
CA HIS A 166 -11.93 -19.26 38.87
C HIS A 166 -12.98 -20.34 39.07
N ASP A 167 -12.57 -21.61 39.13
CA ASP A 167 -13.41 -22.66 39.66
C ASP A 167 -13.45 -22.50 41.19
N ASN A 168 -14.51 -21.85 41.66
CA ASN A 168 -14.90 -21.82 43.06
C ASN A 168 -15.71 -23.07 43.37
N VAL A 169 -15.02 -24.11 43.87
CA VAL A 169 -15.58 -25.23 44.63
C VAL A 169 -15.18 -25.06 46.09
#